data_AF-A0A8B7NXD3-F1
#
_entry.id   AF-A0A8B7NXD3-F1
#
_cell.length_a   1.000
_cell.length_b   1.000
_cell.length_c   1.000
_cell.angle_alpha   90.00
_cell.angle_beta   90.00
_cell.angle_gamma   90.00
#
_symmetry.space_group_name_H-M   'P 1'
#
loop_
_entity.id
_entity.type
_entity.pdbx_description
1 polymer ?
#
loop_
_entity_poly.entity_id
_entity_poly.type
_entity_poly.pdbx_seq_one_letter_code
_entity_poly.pdbx_strand_id
1 'polypeptide(L)'
;MGVNTDWDIEQYRTKFEPLDHWNLKKEFMETHKSLIEEDRLVCLAQVYANIQLLGCKYPGPIFRQVQELGKGLGAQYHKKRAGKLQRTFVGAKDAAG
;
A
#
# COMPACT_ATOMS: atom_id res chain seq x y z
N MET A 1 12.22 -26.55 -2.86
CA MET A 1 12.22 -25.60 -4.00
C MET A 1 12.10 -24.21 -3.41
N GLY A 2 13.15 -23.40 -3.51
CA GLY A 2 13.10 -21.99 -3.11
C GLY A 2 12.51 -21.16 -4.23
N VAL A 3 11.88 -20.03 -3.89
CA VAL A 3 11.39 -19.05 -4.85
C VAL A 3 12.57 -18.26 -5.41
N ASN A 4 12.54 -17.91 -6.70
CA ASN A 4 13.60 -17.08 -7.29
C ASN A 4 13.51 -15.65 -6.72
N THR A 5 14.62 -15.17 -6.15
CA THR A 5 14.74 -13.82 -5.59
C THR A 5 15.73 -12.95 -6.35
N ASP A 6 16.23 -13.41 -7.50
CA ASP A 6 17.24 -12.77 -8.33
C ASP A 6 16.59 -11.83 -9.37
N TRP A 7 15.75 -10.93 -8.89
CA TRP A 7 15.08 -9.92 -9.71
C TRP A 7 15.11 -8.59 -8.98
N ASP A 8 15.18 -7.48 -9.71
CA ASP A 8 15.23 -6.16 -9.10
C ASP A 8 13.81 -5.66 -8.82
N ILE A 9 13.55 -5.20 -7.59
CA ILE A 9 12.27 -4.58 -7.24
C ILE A 9 12.14 -3.21 -7.91
N GLU A 10 13.24 -2.47 -8.08
CA GLU A 10 13.19 -1.09 -8.59
C GLU A 10 12.67 -1.02 -10.04
N GLN A 11 12.72 -2.11 -10.80
CA GLN A 11 12.19 -2.17 -12.17
C GLN A 11 10.67 -1.96 -12.24
N TYR A 12 9.93 -2.23 -11.15
CA TYR A 12 8.47 -2.04 -11.12
C TYR A 12 8.03 -0.63 -10.73
N ARG A 13 8.98 0.28 -10.48
CA ARG A 13 8.69 1.68 -10.20
C ARG A 13 8.33 2.40 -11.49
N THR A 14 7.21 3.12 -11.50
CA THR A 14 6.89 3.98 -12.65
C THR A 14 7.39 5.41 -12.43
N LYS A 15 7.81 6.07 -13.51
CA LYS A 15 8.44 7.42 -13.48
C LYS A 15 7.57 8.48 -12.77
N PHE A 16 6.25 8.38 -12.93
CA PHE A 16 5.29 9.36 -12.43
C PHE A 16 4.54 8.90 -11.18
N GLU A 17 4.97 7.79 -10.56
CA GLU A 17 4.37 7.33 -9.32
C GLU A 17 4.83 8.17 -8.13
N PRO A 18 3.88 8.67 -7.29
CA PRO A 18 4.22 9.33 -6.05
C PRO A 18 5.10 8.46 -5.15
N LEU A 19 6.13 9.04 -4.54
CA LEU A 19 7.10 8.29 -3.74
C LEU A 19 6.44 7.49 -2.60
N ASP A 20 5.44 8.06 -1.93
CA ASP A 20 4.69 7.36 -0.88
C ASP A 20 3.95 6.11 -1.40
N HIS A 21 3.49 6.13 -2.65
CA HIS A 21 2.83 4.99 -3.28
C HIS A 21 3.85 3.90 -3.62
N TRP A 22 4.99 4.31 -4.20
CA TRP A 22 6.09 3.40 -4.51
C TRP A 22 6.61 2.70 -3.26
N ASN A 23 6.86 3.47 -2.19
CA ASN A 23 7.36 2.93 -0.93
C ASN A 23 6.43 1.84 -0.35
N LEU A 24 5.11 2.02 -0.47
CA LEU A 24 4.12 1.06 0.01
C LEU A 24 4.17 -0.26 -0.78
N LYS A 25 4.35 -0.19 -2.11
CA LYS A 25 4.53 -1.38 -2.97
C LYS A 25 5.87 -2.05 -2.71
N LYS A 26 6.94 -1.25 -2.61
CA LYS A 26 8.30 -1.72 -2.37
C LYS A 26 8.39 -2.48 -1.05
N GLU A 27 7.87 -1.91 0.03
CA GLU A 27 7.84 -2.56 1.35
C GLU A 27 7.09 -3.90 1.30
N PHE A 28 5.98 -3.96 0.56
CA PHE A 28 5.23 -5.21 0.35
C PHE A 28 6.05 -6.26 -0.43
N MET A 29 6.72 -5.85 -1.51
CA MET A 29 7.57 -6.75 -2.29
C MET A 29 8.78 -7.23 -1.50
N GLU A 30 9.51 -6.35 -0.80
CA GLU A 30 10.69 -6.71 -0.01
C GLU A 30 10.35 -7.73 1.10
N THR A 31 9.19 -7.57 1.75
CA THR A 31 8.75 -8.46 2.84
C THR A 31 8.45 -9.87 2.36
N HIS A 32 7.87 -10.03 1.16
CA HIS A 32 7.34 -11.30 0.67
C HIS A 32 8.16 -11.93 -0.46
N LYS A 33 9.27 -11.30 -0.87
CA LYS A 33 10.13 -11.74 -1.98
C LYS A 33 10.63 -13.18 -1.85
N SER A 34 10.91 -13.63 -0.63
CA SER A 34 11.39 -14.99 -0.36
C SER A 34 10.28 -16.04 -0.24
N LEU A 35 9.02 -15.62 -0.30
CA LEU A 35 7.84 -16.47 -0.05
C LEU A 35 6.92 -16.61 -1.26
N ILE A 36 6.90 -15.63 -2.16
CA ILE A 36 5.96 -15.53 -3.28
C ILE A 36 6.73 -15.34 -4.59
N GLU A 37 6.29 -16.00 -5.64
CA GLU A 37 6.84 -15.85 -7.00
C GLU A 37 6.71 -14.41 -7.52
N GLU A 38 7.66 -13.98 -8.35
CA GLU A 38 7.79 -12.61 -8.86
C GLU A 38 6.47 -12.05 -9.42
N ASP A 39 5.92 -12.70 -10.45
CA ASP A 39 4.69 -12.25 -11.13
C ASP A 39 3.51 -12.08 -10.16
N ARG A 40 3.35 -13.05 -9.26
CA ARG A 40 2.27 -13.04 -8.27
C ARG A 40 2.48 -11.94 -7.24
N LEU A 41 3.71 -11.75 -6.80
CA LEU A 41 4.06 -10.76 -5.79
C LEU A 41 3.86 -9.34 -6.31
N VAL A 42 4.29 -9.06 -7.54
CA VAL A 42 4.09 -7.77 -8.21
C VAL A 42 2.60 -7.47 -8.34
N CYS A 43 1.79 -8.45 -8.73
CA CYS A 43 0.34 -8.32 -8.81
C CYS A 43 -0.28 -7.99 -7.43
N LEU A 44 0.09 -8.74 -6.38
CA LEU A 44 -0.43 -8.53 -5.02
C LEU A 44 -0.01 -7.17 -4.45
N ALA A 45 1.22 -6.72 -4.72
CA ALA A 45 1.70 -5.40 -4.29
C ALA A 45 0.86 -4.28 -4.93
N GLN A 46 0.51 -4.41 -6.22
CA GLN A 46 -0.36 -3.46 -6.89
C GLN A 46 -1.78 -3.46 -6.31
N VAL A 47 -2.34 -4.64 -6.03
CA VAL A 47 -3.67 -4.77 -5.40
C VAL A 47 -3.66 -4.14 -4.01
N TYR A 48 -2.63 -4.40 -3.21
CA TYR A 48 -2.44 -3.79 -1.90
C TYR A 48 -2.42 -2.26 -1.98
N ALA A 49 -1.60 -1.71 -2.88
CA ALA A 49 -1.55 -0.27 -3.11
C ALA A 49 -2.91 0.29 -3.56
N ASN A 50 -3.61 -0.37 -4.47
CA ASN A 50 -4.93 0.08 -4.93
C ASN A 50 -5.97 0.10 -3.79
N ILE A 51 -5.96 -0.90 -2.91
CA ILE A 51 -6.83 -0.94 -1.73
C ILE A 51 -6.49 0.23 -0.79
N GLN A 52 -5.22 0.42 -0.45
CA GLN A 52 -4.80 1.42 0.53
C GLN A 52 -4.92 2.86 0.02
N LEU A 53 -4.52 3.09 -1.22
CA LEU A 53 -4.42 4.43 -1.82
C LEU A 53 -5.74 4.88 -2.43
N LEU A 54 -6.39 4.00 -3.20
CA LEU A 54 -7.56 4.32 -4.01
C LEU A 54 -8.88 3.82 -3.41
N GLY A 55 -8.83 2.98 -2.36
CA GLY A 55 -10.03 2.38 -1.76
C GLY A 55 -10.71 1.35 -2.67
N CYS A 56 -9.96 0.75 -3.61
CA CYS A 56 -10.49 -0.24 -4.53
C CYS A 56 -10.99 -1.49 -3.79
N LYS A 57 -12.08 -2.09 -4.30
CA LYS A 57 -12.64 -3.34 -3.79
C LYS A 57 -12.28 -4.48 -4.73
N TYR A 58 -11.94 -5.62 -4.16
CA TYR A 58 -11.56 -6.83 -4.87
C TYR A 58 -12.38 -8.02 -4.36
N PRO A 59 -12.49 -9.12 -5.13
CA PRO A 59 -13.15 -10.33 -4.66
C PRO A 59 -12.61 -10.81 -3.31
N GLY A 60 -13.51 -11.33 -2.46
CA GLY A 60 -13.23 -11.70 -1.07
C GLY A 60 -11.95 -12.52 -0.84
N PRO A 61 -11.64 -13.55 -1.67
CA PRO A 61 -10.42 -14.33 -1.50
C PRO A 61 -9.14 -13.52 -1.65
N ILE A 62 -9.05 -12.69 -2.69
CA ILE A 62 -7.88 -11.85 -2.97
C ILE A 62 -7.77 -10.74 -1.93
N PHE A 63 -8.89 -10.11 -1.57
CA PHE A 63 -8.91 -9.08 -0.55
C PHE A 63 -8.39 -9.59 0.80
N ARG A 64 -8.86 -10.76 1.26
CA ARG A 64 -8.39 -11.38 2.50
C ARG A 64 -6.91 -11.73 2.43
N GLN A 65 -6.46 -12.33 1.32
CA GLN A 65 -5.05 -12.67 1.13
C GLN A 65 -4.15 -11.42 1.25
N VAL A 66 -4.52 -10.35 0.56
CA VAL A 66 -3.76 -9.09 0.59
C VAL A 66 -3.81 -8.43 1.97
N GLN A 67 -4.94 -8.49 2.67
CA GLN A 67 -5.02 -7.98 4.04
C GLN A 67 -4.10 -8.74 4.99
N GLU A 68 -4.07 -10.07 4.91
CA GLU A 68 -3.19 -10.89 5.76
C GLU A 68 -1.71 -10.60 5.49
N LEU A 69 -1.31 -10.55 4.22
CA LEU A 69 0.07 -10.24 3.81
C LEU A 69 0.47 -8.78 4.12
N GLY A 70 -0.49 -7.86 4.12
CA GLY A 70 -0.28 -6.45 4.40
C GLY A 70 -0.26 -6.09 5.89
N LYS A 71 -0.49 -7.04 6.81
CA LYS A 71 -0.50 -6.75 8.25
C LYS A 71 0.87 -6.23 8.70
N GLY A 72 0.85 -5.08 9.38
CA GLY A 72 2.07 -4.44 9.90
C GLY A 72 2.86 -3.63 8.87
N LEU A 73 2.49 -3.67 7.59
CA LEU A 73 3.09 -2.84 6.54
C LEU A 73 2.42 -1.47 6.47
N GLY A 74 3.04 -0.52 5.77
CA GLY A 74 2.46 0.80 5.52
C GLY A 74 2.30 1.65 6.79
N ALA A 75 2.99 1.34 7.89
CA ALA A 75 2.84 2.04 9.15
C ALA A 75 3.05 3.57 9.01
N GLN A 76 4.05 3.97 8.21
CA GLN A 76 4.31 5.38 7.91
C GLN A 76 3.17 6.01 7.08
N TYR A 77 2.63 5.28 6.11
CA TYR A 77 1.51 5.71 5.30
C TYR A 77 0.24 5.92 6.16
N HIS A 78 -0.06 4.96 7.04
CA HIS A 78 -1.20 5.04 7.95
C HIS A 78 -1.06 6.20 8.95
N LYS A 79 0.13 6.44 9.50
CA LYS A 79 0.41 7.60 10.37
C LYS A 79 0.15 8.93 9.64
N LYS A 80 0.63 9.08 8.41
CA LYS A 80 0.39 10.28 7.59
C LYS A 80 -1.10 10.52 7.33
N ARG A 81 -1.90 9.47 7.12
CA ARG A 81 -3.36 9.58 6.93
C ARG A 81 -4.12 9.88 8.22
N ALA A 82 -3.75 9.27 9.33
CA ALA A 82 -4.38 9.52 10.63
C ALA A 82 -4.28 11.00 11.03
N GLY A 83 -3.14 11.65 10.74
CA GLY A 83 -2.96 13.09 10.98
C GLY A 83 -3.80 14.01 10.08
N LYS A 84 -4.25 13.54 8.90
CA LYS A 84 -5.07 14.37 7.98
C LYS A 84 -6.54 14.46 8.37
N LEU A 85 -7.09 13.46 9.09
CA LEU A 85 -8.49 13.47 9.52
C LEU A 85 -8.77 14.48 10.65
N GLN A 86 -7.73 15.03 11.28
CA GLN A 86 -7.81 15.88 12.47
C GLN A 86 -7.92 17.39 12.16
N ARG A 87 -7.91 17.83 10.89
CA ARG A 87 -7.98 19.26 10.56
C ARG A 87 -9.40 19.74 10.27
N THR A 88 -9.93 20.42 11.28
CA THR A 88 -10.97 21.47 11.27
C THR A 88 -12.42 21.04 11.08
N PHE A 89 -13.06 20.59 12.17
CA PHE A 89 -14.44 20.99 12.42
C PHE A 89 -14.42 22.46 12.86
N VAL A 90 -14.52 23.39 11.90
CA VAL A 90 -14.92 24.76 12.24
C VAL A 90 -16.37 24.68 12.72
N GLY A 91 -16.58 24.94 14.00
CA GLY A 91 -17.93 25.10 14.53
C GLY A 91 -18.56 26.32 13.86
N ALA A 92 -19.81 26.22 13.42
CA ALA A 92 -20.53 27.29 12.73
C ALA A 92 -20.59 28.63 13.50
N LYS A 93 -20.21 28.64 14.78
CA LYS A 93 -20.08 29.83 15.64
C LYS A 93 -18.89 30.74 15.28
N ASP A 94 -17.82 30.22 14.67
CA ASP A 94 -16.59 30.97 14.37
C ASP A 94 -16.60 31.60 12.96
N ALA A 95 -17.69 31.48 12.21
CA ALA A 95 -17.85 32.02 10.86
C ALA A 95 -18.65 33.34 10.78
N ALA A 96 -19.08 33.88 11.93
CA ALA A 96 -19.83 35.13 12.02
C ALA A 96 -19.11 36.09 12.97
N GLY A 97 -18.15 36.84 12.44
CA GLY A 97 -17.42 37.91 13.11
C GLY A 97 -16.83 38.87 12.09
#